data_AF-A0A7K3T9K1-F1
#
_entry.id   AF-A0A7K3T9K1-F1
#
_cell.length_a   1.000
_cell.length_b   1.000
_cell.length_c   1.000
_cell.angle_alpha   90.00
_cell.angle_beta   90.00
_cell.angle_gamma   90.00
#
_symmetry.space_group_name_H-M   'P 1'
#
loop_
_entity.id
_entity.type
_entity.pdbx_description
1 polymer ?
#
loop_
_entity_poly.entity_id
_entity_poly.type
_entity_poly.pdbx_seq_one_letter_code
_entity_poly.pdbx_strand_id
1 'polypeptide(L)'
;MNTATFPTSSSPFATPSSPFDVASPTSYFGAPVYPSPYSCACHAMTAASRDLVAVQSRAVRTVVDRTAAAHIRSATISWDGNAAVLFRQRLVRCVDAARQLENDVAATERLTWIGGA
;
A
#
# COMPACT_ATOMS: atom_id res chain seq x y z
N MET A 1 -18.82 -41.51 -42.47
CA MET A 1 -18.06 -41.62 -41.21
C MET A 1 -17.97 -40.22 -40.63
N ASN A 2 -18.64 -39.98 -39.50
CA ASN A 2 -18.74 -38.67 -38.84
C ASN A 2 -17.47 -38.37 -38.05
N THR A 3 -16.84 -37.22 -38.28
CA THR A 3 -15.71 -36.72 -37.48
C THR A 3 -16.26 -35.82 -36.37
N ALA A 4 -16.23 -36.30 -35.13
CA ALA A 4 -16.58 -35.50 -33.96
C ALA A 4 -15.48 -34.46 -33.71
N THR A 5 -15.86 -33.18 -33.60
CA THR A 5 -14.96 -32.10 -33.18
C THR A 5 -15.12 -31.92 -31.67
N PHE A 6 -14.06 -32.16 -30.90
CA PHE A 6 -14.06 -31.88 -29.45
C PHE A 6 -13.62 -30.43 -29.22
N PRO A 7 -14.35 -29.64 -28.39
CA PRO A 7 -13.83 -28.35 -27.95
C PRO A 7 -12.67 -28.59 -26.97
N THR A 8 -11.51 -28.02 -27.24
CA THR A 8 -10.40 -27.95 -26.28
C THR A 8 -10.84 -27.16 -25.07
N SER A 9 -10.99 -27.89 -23.96
CA SER A 9 -11.25 -27.42 -22.60
C SER A 9 -10.31 -26.26 -22.22
N SER A 10 -10.87 -25.10 -21.92
CA SER A 10 -10.17 -24.02 -21.22
C SER A 10 -9.82 -24.51 -19.82
N SER A 11 -8.55 -24.79 -19.55
CA SER A 11 -8.10 -25.16 -18.21
C SER A 11 -8.40 -24.03 -17.22
N PRO A 12 -9.05 -24.30 -16.07
CA PRO A 12 -9.25 -23.30 -15.01
C PRO A 12 -7.96 -22.97 -14.25
N PHE A 13 -6.83 -23.61 -14.61
CA PHE A 13 -5.49 -23.35 -14.08
C PHE A 13 -4.65 -22.47 -15.00
N ALA A 14 -5.27 -21.53 -15.74
CA ALA A 14 -4.50 -20.47 -16.39
C ALA A 14 -3.79 -19.65 -15.29
N THR A 15 -2.49 -19.87 -15.14
CA THR A 15 -1.65 -19.01 -14.31
C THR A 15 -1.82 -17.57 -14.80
N PRO A 16 -2.10 -16.59 -13.93
CA PRO A 16 -2.02 -15.20 -14.35
C PRO A 16 -0.61 -15.00 -14.92
N SER A 17 -0.51 -14.47 -16.14
CA SER A 17 0.77 -14.07 -16.71
C SER A 17 1.46 -13.19 -15.67
N SER A 18 2.67 -13.59 -15.31
CA SER A 18 3.46 -12.86 -14.34
C SER A 18 3.60 -11.41 -14.83
N PRO A 19 3.50 -10.40 -13.97
CA PRO A 19 3.87 -9.04 -14.37
C PRO A 19 5.37 -8.92 -14.74
N PHE A 20 6.14 -9.99 -14.54
CA PHE A 20 7.54 -10.14 -14.94
C PHE A 20 7.73 -11.05 -16.16
N ASP A 21 6.68 -11.37 -16.91
CA ASP A 21 6.81 -12.19 -18.11
C ASP A 21 7.61 -11.43 -19.18
N VAL A 22 8.89 -11.77 -19.29
CA VAL A 22 9.82 -11.19 -20.24
C VAL A 22 9.58 -11.81 -21.62
N ALA A 23 8.56 -11.31 -22.32
CA ALA A 23 8.56 -11.41 -23.77
C ALA A 23 9.83 -10.71 -24.28
N SER A 24 10.82 -11.51 -24.68
CA SER A 24 12.13 -11.06 -25.15
C SER A 24 11.98 -9.98 -26.24
N PRO A 25 12.86 -8.95 -26.27
CA PRO A 25 12.73 -7.86 -27.22
C PRO A 25 13.18 -8.33 -28.60
N THR A 26 12.25 -8.69 -29.47
CA THR A 26 12.54 -8.84 -30.89
C THR A 26 12.65 -7.46 -31.52
N SER A 27 13.88 -6.92 -31.58
CA SER A 27 14.21 -5.80 -32.44
C SER A 27 14.40 -6.33 -33.87
N TYR A 28 13.41 -6.16 -34.74
CA TYR A 28 13.52 -6.61 -36.14
C TYR A 28 14.13 -5.55 -37.07
N PHE A 29 14.47 -4.35 -36.59
CA PHE A 29 15.11 -3.31 -37.41
C PHE A 29 16.09 -2.43 -36.60
N GLY A 30 17.36 -2.86 -36.55
CA GLY A 30 18.52 -1.99 -36.85
C GLY A 30 18.91 -0.82 -35.95
N ALA A 31 18.26 -0.55 -34.81
CA ALA A 31 18.78 0.42 -33.84
C ALA A 31 18.44 -0.03 -32.40
N PRO A 32 19.39 -0.01 -31.45
CA PRO A 32 19.03 -0.12 -30.05
C PRO A 32 18.28 1.17 -29.68
N VAL A 33 16.96 1.14 -29.77
CA VAL A 33 16.15 2.02 -28.92
C VAL A 33 16.46 1.55 -27.52
N TYR A 34 17.40 2.23 -26.84
CA TYR A 34 17.49 2.09 -25.40
C TYR A 34 16.11 2.52 -24.89
N PRO A 35 15.26 1.59 -24.39
CA PRO A 35 14.06 2.05 -23.71
C PRO A 35 14.55 3.00 -22.61
N SER A 36 13.92 4.15 -22.50
CA SER A 36 14.18 5.03 -21.35
C SER A 36 14.19 4.11 -20.12
N PRO A 37 15.23 4.16 -19.27
CA PRO A 37 15.31 3.24 -18.15
C PRO A 37 14.02 3.28 -17.33
N TYR A 38 13.27 4.40 -17.34
CA TYR A 38 11.99 4.60 -16.65
C TYR A 38 10.72 4.09 -17.36
N SER A 39 10.78 3.51 -18.55
CA SER A 39 9.58 3.12 -19.32
C SER A 39 9.18 1.64 -19.19
N CYS A 40 9.83 0.86 -18.33
CA CYS A 40 9.45 -0.54 -18.13
C CYS A 40 8.26 -0.67 -17.16
N ALA A 41 7.44 -1.71 -17.34
CA ALA A 41 6.27 -1.98 -16.49
C ALA A 41 6.62 -2.10 -14.99
N CYS A 42 7.82 -2.58 -14.68
CA CYS A 42 8.33 -2.67 -13.30
C CYS A 42 8.47 -1.28 -12.64
N HIS A 43 8.87 -0.25 -13.38
CA HIS A 43 8.96 1.12 -12.85
C HIS A 43 7.59 1.76 -12.66
N ALA A 44 6.65 1.53 -13.58
CA ALA A 44 5.26 1.95 -13.41
C ALA A 44 4.63 1.32 -12.15
N MET A 45 4.86 0.02 -11.94
CA MET A 45 4.37 -0.70 -10.76
C MET A 45 5.01 -0.18 -9.46
N THR A 46 6.32 0.10 -9.49
CA THR A 46 7.03 0.66 -8.32
C THR A 46 6.53 2.06 -7.98
N ALA A 47 6.30 2.91 -8.99
CA ALA A 47 5.72 4.25 -8.80
C ALA A 47 4.30 4.17 -8.22
N ALA A 48 3.43 3.33 -8.78
CA ALA A 48 2.08 3.11 -8.27
C ALA A 48 2.07 2.60 -6.82
N SER A 49 3.02 1.73 -6.47
CA SER A 49 3.17 1.22 -5.10
C SER A 49 3.58 2.32 -4.12
N ARG A 50 4.50 3.21 -4.52
CA ARG A 50 4.89 4.39 -3.72
C ARG A 50 3.72 5.34 -3.50
N ASP A 51 2.90 5.57 -4.52
CA ASP A 51 1.69 6.41 -4.40
C ASP A 51 0.69 5.83 -3.40
N LEU A 52 0.46 4.51 -3.43
CA LEU A 52 -0.40 3.84 -2.45
C LEU A 52 0.13 3.99 -1.03
N VAL A 53 1.45 3.81 -0.81
CA VAL A 53 2.08 4.02 0.49
C VAL A 53 1.90 5.47 0.96
N ALA A 54 2.07 6.45 0.06
CA ALA A 54 1.87 7.87 0.39
C ALA A 54 0.41 8.20 0.76
N VAL A 55 -0.57 7.60 0.07
CA VAL A 55 -1.99 7.73 0.40
C VAL A 55 -2.27 7.18 1.80
N GLN A 56 -1.76 6.00 2.12
CA GLN A 56 -1.96 5.39 3.44
C GLN A 56 -1.24 6.16 4.55
N SER A 57 -0.04 6.66 4.30
CA SER A 57 0.69 7.57 5.22
C SER A 57 -0.15 8.79 5.59
N ARG A 58 -0.81 9.40 4.59
CA ARG A 58 -1.70 10.55 4.81
C ARG A 58 -2.95 10.19 5.62
N ALA A 59 -3.52 9.00 5.38
CA ALA A 59 -4.65 8.50 6.16
C ALA A 59 -4.28 8.28 7.62
N VAL A 60 -3.09 7.73 7.90
CA VAL A 60 -2.58 7.53 9.26
C VAL A 60 -2.41 8.86 10.00
N ARG A 61 -1.83 9.88 9.37
CA ARG A 61 -1.73 11.23 9.98
C ARG A 61 -3.10 11.77 10.40
N THR A 62 -4.12 11.59 9.57
CA THR A 62 -5.50 11.97 9.90
C THR A 62 -6.04 11.22 11.12
N VAL A 63 -5.70 9.93 11.27
CA VAL A 63 -6.09 9.13 12.45
C VAL A 63 -5.39 9.64 13.71
N VAL A 64 -4.10 9.96 13.63
CA VAL A 64 -3.33 10.54 14.74
C VAL A 64 -3.97 11.84 15.21
N ASP A 65 -4.21 12.77 14.29
CA ASP A 65 -4.83 14.07 14.60
C ASP A 65 -6.19 13.91 15.26
N ARG A 66 -7.04 13.02 14.73
CA ARG A 66 -8.37 12.75 15.29
C ARG A 66 -8.29 12.13 16.68
N THR A 67 -7.33 11.25 16.92
CA THR A 67 -7.14 10.57 18.21
C THR A 67 -6.62 11.55 19.26
N ALA A 68 -5.66 12.40 18.89
CA ALA A 68 -5.17 13.48 19.74
C ALA A 68 -6.29 14.47 20.09
N ALA A 69 -7.08 14.88 19.11
CA ALA A 69 -8.23 15.77 19.34
C ALA A 69 -9.30 15.12 20.24
N ALA A 70 -9.57 13.82 20.08
CA ALA A 70 -10.48 13.09 20.95
C ALA A 70 -9.98 13.06 22.40
N HIS A 71 -8.69 12.82 22.62
CA HIS A 71 -8.08 12.89 23.95
C HIS A 71 -8.22 14.28 24.57
N ILE A 72 -7.90 15.35 23.83
CA ILE A 72 -8.05 16.73 24.33
C ILE A 72 -9.49 17.04 24.71
N ARG A 73 -10.46 16.72 23.83
CA ARG A 73 -11.89 16.91 24.11
C ARG A 73 -12.40 16.04 25.26
N SER A 74 -11.79 14.89 25.52
CA SER A 74 -12.17 14.04 26.66
C SER A 74 -11.88 14.70 28.01
N ALA A 75 -10.88 15.58 28.07
CA ALA A 75 -10.53 16.31 29.29
C ALA A 75 -11.55 17.42 29.61
N THR A 76 -12.29 17.91 28.62
CA THR A 76 -13.30 18.97 28.80
C THR A 76 -14.67 18.43 29.21
N ILE A 77 -14.85 17.11 29.24
CA ILE A 77 -16.11 16.49 29.68
C ILE A 77 -16.19 16.58 31.21
N SER A 78 -17.21 17.29 31.70
CA SER A 78 -17.58 17.35 33.13
C SER A 78 -18.18 16.01 33.58
N TRP A 79 -17.33 15.00 33.69
CA TRP A 79 -17.66 13.65 34.13
C TRP A 79 -16.53 13.11 35.00
N ASP A 80 -16.85 12.68 36.22
CA ASP A 80 -15.88 12.24 37.22
C ASP A 80 -16.13 10.80 37.70
N GLY A 81 -15.17 10.27 38.46
CA GLY A 81 -15.18 8.92 39.04
C GLY A 81 -14.33 7.91 38.27
N ASN A 82 -14.26 6.68 38.79
CA ASN A 82 -13.37 5.63 38.29
C ASN A 82 -13.56 5.31 36.80
N ALA A 83 -14.81 5.33 36.33
CA ALA A 83 -15.13 5.09 34.92
C ALA A 83 -14.56 6.20 34.00
N ALA A 84 -14.66 7.46 34.42
CA ALA A 84 -14.12 8.60 33.68
C ALA A 84 -12.58 8.53 33.62
N VAL A 85 -11.92 8.15 34.72
CA VAL A 85 -10.47 7.93 34.77
C VAL A 85 -10.06 6.83 33.80
N LEU A 86 -10.74 5.68 33.83
CA LEU A 86 -10.43 4.55 32.95
C LEU A 86 -10.64 4.93 31.46
N PHE A 87 -11.69 5.68 31.15
CA PHE A 87 -11.94 6.18 29.80
C PHE A 87 -10.78 7.05 29.29
N ARG A 88 -10.35 8.04 30.09
CA ARG A 88 -9.22 8.91 29.72
C ARG A 88 -7.90 8.14 29.60
N GLN A 89 -7.64 7.19 30.51
CA GLN A 89 -6.47 6.29 30.41
C GLN A 89 -6.48 5.44 29.13
N ARG A 90 -7.66 4.96 28.70
CA ARG A 90 -7.79 4.23 27.43
C ARG A 90 -7.50 5.12 26.23
N LEU A 91 -7.96 6.37 26.26
CA LEU A 91 -7.66 7.33 25.20
C LEU A 91 -6.17 7.66 25.11
N VAL A 92 -5.47 7.79 26.24
CA VAL A 92 -4.00 7.96 26.24
C VAL A 92 -3.33 6.79 25.50
N ARG A 93 -3.72 5.54 25.80
CA ARG A 93 -3.20 4.37 25.08
C ARG A 93 -3.49 4.40 23.58
N CYS A 94 -4.67 4.88 23.18
CA CYS A 94 -4.98 5.06 21.77
C CYS A 94 -4.08 6.10 21.10
N VAL A 95 -3.78 7.21 21.79
CA VAL A 95 -2.85 8.24 21.28
C VAL A 95 -1.44 7.65 21.12
N ASP A 96 -0.95 6.90 22.09
CA ASP A 96 0.38 6.29 22.02
C ASP A 96 0.46 5.26 20.87
N ALA A 97 -0.56 4.42 20.71
CA ALA A 97 -0.64 3.48 19.60
C ALA A 97 -0.71 4.17 18.23
N ALA A 98 -1.45 5.28 18.12
CA ALA A 98 -1.52 6.07 16.89
C ALA A 98 -0.16 6.70 16.53
N ARG A 99 0.57 7.23 17.53
CA ARG A 99 1.93 7.76 17.33
C ARG A 99 2.93 6.68 16.90
N GLN A 100 2.82 5.49 17.50
CA GLN A 100 3.65 4.36 17.08
C GLN A 100 3.38 4.00 15.61
N LEU A 101 2.09 3.91 15.23
CA LEU A 101 1.71 3.65 13.84
C LEU A 101 2.25 4.71 12.88
N GLU A 102 2.22 5.99 13.26
CA GLU A 102 2.80 7.07 12.46
C GLU A 102 4.30 6.89 12.24
N ASN A 103 5.05 6.52 13.29
CA ASN A 103 6.48 6.24 13.19
C ASN A 103 6.77 5.05 12.27
N ASP A 104 6.00 3.97 12.38
CA ASP A 104 6.14 2.75 11.56
C ASP A 104 5.87 3.03 10.07
N VAL A 105 4.83 3.82 9.79
CA VAL A 105 4.51 4.23 8.41
C VAL A 105 5.55 5.20 7.86
N ALA A 106 6.03 6.15 8.66
CA ALA A 106 7.12 7.04 8.26
C ALA A 106 8.43 6.27 7.98
N ALA A 107 8.68 5.17 8.69
CA ALA A 107 9.81 4.29 8.42
C ALA A 107 9.61 3.53 7.09
N THR A 108 8.41 3.01 6.86
CA THR A 108 8.06 2.33 5.60
C THR A 108 8.19 3.29 4.41
N GLU A 109 7.66 4.50 4.52
CA GLU A 109 7.76 5.54 3.49
C GLU A 109 9.23 5.84 3.16
N ARG A 110 10.10 5.98 4.16
CA ARG A 110 11.56 6.13 3.95
C ARG A 110 12.17 4.96 3.18
N LEU A 111 11.79 3.72 3.51
CA LEU A 111 12.29 2.54 2.80
C LEU A 111 11.87 2.50 1.32
N THR A 112 10.68 3.00 0.98
CA THR A 112 10.23 3.04 -0.43
C THR A 112 11.08 3.95 -1.33
N TRP A 113 11.77 4.93 -0.73
CA TRP A 113 12.63 5.87 -1.43
C TRP A 113 14.12 5.49 -1.38
N ILE A 114 14.57 4.78 -0.34
CA ILE A 114 15.97 4.34 -0.20
C ILE A 114 16.23 2.98 -0.88
N GLY A 115 15.27 2.05 -0.84
CA GLY A 115 15.45 0.68 -1.34
C GLY A 115 15.18 0.47 -2.83
N GLY A 116 15.10 1.54 -3.62
CA GLY A 116 14.75 1.46 -5.04
C GLY A 116 15.74 2.21 -5.94
N ALA A 117 16.93 1.65 -6.08
CA ALA A 117 17.87 1.81 -7.20
C ALA A 117 18.73 0.53 -7.31
#